data_AF-A0A246T0E9-F1
#
_entry.id   AF-A0A246T0E9-F1
#
_cell.length_a   1.000
_cell.length_b   1.000
_cell.length_c   1.000
_cell.angle_alpha   90.00
_cell.angle_beta   90.00
_cell.angle_gamma   90.00
#
_symmetry.space_group_name_H-M   'P 1'
#
loop_
_entity.id
_entity.type
_entity.pdbx_description
1 polymer ?
#
loop_
_entity_poly.entity_id
_entity_poly.type
_entity_poly.pdbx_seq_one_letter_code
_entity_poly.pdbx_strand_id
1 'polypeptide(L)'
;MAFLAKIALFGMAVATTAVPAYVFAAERHVTPDSDLSLQRVIDEAFAGDRIELAPGTYRGRLVIDKPIVLEGQRGAIILGDGKGSVVTVSAPDATVRGLEIRGSGFELSGLDSGIFVSQSATGAVIEDNIITGNLNGIYLHGAAGSIALRNRIKGIAGGRMSEAGNGVSLWNAPGAKIIENDISFGKDGISTNASKRNLFKDNRFRDLRFAIHYMYTNDSEITGNISEGNLVGYAIMFSSRLTITDNVSDGDRDHGLLLNFANGSTISRNKVIGRLQASDRWVMGGARSETSDMPGIEAGSLGGEATRLGPEKCVFIYNANRNVLEDNLFENCAVGIHFTAGSEGNEIVGNAFIGNRDQVKYVGSRYLDWSKNGRGNYWSDNPSFDLNGDGIGDSPYRPNDIVDTVLWTAPQAKILTTSPAVQIIRWAQAQFPSLLPGGVIDSKPLMAPPFGKDATK
;
A
#
# COMPACT_ATOMS: atom_id res chain seq x y z
N MET A 1 -40.80 -54.12 -79.22
CA MET A 1 -41.84 -53.19 -78.71
C MET A 1 -41.15 -52.24 -77.75
N ALA A 2 -40.87 -50.99 -78.16
CA ALA A 2 -41.53 -49.78 -77.65
C ALA A 2 -41.27 -49.56 -76.12
N PHE A 3 -40.70 -48.46 -75.60
CA PHE A 3 -40.61 -47.07 -76.04
C PHE A 3 -39.58 -46.31 -75.16
N LEU A 4 -39.09 -45.15 -75.65
CA LEU A 4 -38.13 -44.22 -75.03
C LEU A 4 -38.65 -43.51 -73.76
N ALA A 5 -37.74 -43.08 -72.86
CA ALA A 5 -37.36 -41.66 -72.65
C ALA A 5 -36.87 -41.29 -71.23
N LYS A 6 -35.73 -40.55 -71.17
CA LYS A 6 -35.38 -39.41 -70.25
C LYS A 6 -35.07 -39.76 -68.78
N ILE A 7 -34.14 -39.15 -68.04
CA ILE A 7 -33.25 -37.98 -68.17
C ILE A 7 -32.07 -38.20 -67.19
N ALA A 8 -30.86 -37.77 -67.57
CA ALA A 8 -29.69 -37.72 -66.70
C ALA A 8 -29.82 -36.57 -65.69
N LEU A 9 -29.61 -36.84 -64.40
CA LEU A 9 -29.50 -35.81 -63.36
C LEU A 9 -28.01 -35.59 -63.05
N PHE A 10 -27.46 -34.49 -63.54
CA PHE A 10 -26.10 -34.03 -63.26
C PHE A 10 -26.17 -32.84 -62.31
N GLY A 11 -25.45 -32.92 -61.19
CA GLY A 11 -24.76 -31.81 -60.52
C GLY A 11 -25.58 -30.67 -59.88
N MET A 12 -25.49 -30.56 -58.55
CA MET A 12 -24.90 -29.38 -57.87
C MET A 12 -24.78 -29.67 -56.38
N ALA A 13 -23.61 -30.14 -55.95
CA ALA A 13 -23.21 -29.99 -54.56
C ALA A 13 -22.70 -28.55 -54.39
N VAL A 14 -23.48 -27.71 -53.70
CA VAL A 14 -23.05 -26.38 -53.29
C VAL A 14 -22.03 -26.57 -52.17
N ALA A 15 -20.75 -26.54 -52.52
CA ALA A 15 -19.68 -26.37 -51.55
C ALA A 15 -19.69 -24.90 -51.10
N THR A 16 -20.39 -24.61 -49.99
CA THR A 16 -20.21 -23.36 -49.27
C THR A 16 -18.81 -23.35 -48.68
N THR A 17 -17.86 -22.79 -49.42
CA THR A 17 -16.53 -22.44 -48.90
C THR A 17 -16.74 -21.38 -47.82
N ALA A 18 -16.76 -21.81 -46.56
CA ALA A 18 -16.64 -20.90 -45.42
C ALA A 18 -15.25 -20.26 -45.49
N VAL A 19 -15.18 -19.07 -46.08
CA VAL A 19 -14.00 -18.22 -45.98
C VAL A 19 -13.90 -17.85 -44.50
N PRO A 20 -12.82 -18.21 -43.78
CA PRO A 20 -12.64 -17.72 -42.43
C PRO A 20 -12.58 -16.20 -42.51
N ALA A 21 -13.59 -15.53 -41.94
CA ALA A 21 -13.56 -14.10 -41.76
C ALA A 21 -12.39 -13.81 -40.81
N TYR A 22 -11.28 -13.34 -41.35
CA TYR A 22 -10.23 -12.73 -40.57
C TYR A 22 -10.84 -11.49 -39.93
N VAL A 23 -11.22 -11.58 -38.66
CA VAL A 23 -11.64 -10.42 -37.86
C VAL A 23 -10.35 -9.64 -37.58
N PHE A 24 -10.04 -8.68 -38.45
CA PHE A 24 -9.01 -7.70 -38.15
C PHE A 24 -9.53 -6.79 -37.05
N ALA A 25 -8.72 -6.55 -36.02
CA ALA A 25 -8.98 -5.51 -35.03
C ALA A 25 -9.10 -4.16 -35.76
N ALA A 26 -10.27 -3.53 -35.70
CA ALA A 26 -10.48 -2.24 -36.34
C ALA A 26 -10.01 -1.11 -35.42
N GLU A 27 -9.43 -0.08 -36.02
CA GLU A 27 -9.07 1.15 -35.34
C GLU A 27 -10.09 2.24 -35.64
N ARG A 28 -10.73 2.77 -34.59
CA ARG A 28 -11.79 3.77 -34.68
C ARG A 28 -11.31 5.05 -34.04
N HIS A 29 -11.22 6.12 -34.83
CA HIS A 29 -10.86 7.44 -34.35
C HIS A 29 -12.13 8.23 -34.04
N VAL A 30 -12.24 8.74 -32.81
CA VAL A 30 -13.41 9.47 -32.33
C VAL A 30 -13.00 10.90 -31.98
N THR A 31 -13.82 11.87 -32.37
CA THR A 31 -13.67 13.28 -31.98
C THR A 31 -14.83 13.68 -31.05
N PRO A 32 -14.66 14.71 -30.20
CA PRO A 32 -15.72 15.14 -29.28
C PRO A 32 -16.99 15.63 -29.99
N ASP A 33 -16.83 16.18 -31.21
CA ASP A 33 -17.90 16.73 -32.03
C ASP A 33 -18.53 15.69 -32.98
N SER A 34 -18.25 14.39 -32.80
CA SER A 34 -18.85 13.37 -33.65
C SER A 34 -20.37 13.28 -33.47
N ASP A 35 -21.11 13.05 -34.56
CA ASP A 35 -22.57 12.88 -34.54
C ASP A 35 -23.03 11.69 -33.66
N LEU A 36 -22.12 10.72 -33.42
CA LEU A 36 -22.35 9.58 -32.54
C LEU A 36 -21.81 9.85 -31.13
N SER A 37 -22.54 9.42 -30.10
CA SER A 37 -22.01 9.42 -28.74
C SER A 37 -20.90 8.38 -28.59
N LEU A 38 -19.94 8.62 -27.69
CA LEU A 38 -18.86 7.67 -27.43
C LEU A 38 -19.38 6.29 -27.01
N GLN A 39 -20.44 6.22 -26.20
CA GLN A 39 -21.06 4.93 -25.86
C GLN A 39 -21.55 4.20 -27.11
N ARG A 40 -22.16 4.92 -28.06
CA ARG A 40 -22.65 4.30 -29.29
C ARG A 40 -21.50 3.71 -30.13
N VAL A 41 -20.35 4.39 -30.16
CA VAL A 41 -19.14 3.86 -30.83
C VAL A 41 -18.66 2.57 -30.15
N ILE A 42 -18.68 2.50 -28.82
CA ILE A 42 -18.35 1.30 -28.05
C ILE A 42 -19.36 0.16 -28.34
N ASP A 43 -20.66 0.48 -28.38
CA ASP A 43 -21.73 -0.48 -28.67
C ASP A 43 -21.60 -1.09 -30.08
N GLU A 44 -21.02 -0.35 -31.03
CA GLU A 44 -20.81 -0.79 -32.43
C GLU A 44 -19.42 -1.42 -32.66
N ALA A 45 -18.53 -1.39 -31.67
CA ALA A 45 -17.22 -2.01 -31.74
C ALA A 45 -17.31 -3.54 -31.66
N PHE A 46 -16.36 -4.22 -32.32
CA PHE A 46 -16.19 -5.66 -32.21
C PHE A 46 -15.11 -6.01 -31.17
N ALA A 47 -15.14 -7.24 -30.68
CA ALA A 47 -14.08 -7.77 -29.83
C ALA A 47 -12.71 -7.62 -30.53
N GLY A 48 -11.74 -7.06 -29.80
CA GLY A 48 -10.39 -6.78 -30.31
C GLY A 48 -10.21 -5.38 -30.91
N ASP A 49 -11.29 -4.61 -31.14
CA ASP A 49 -11.18 -3.25 -31.69
C ASP A 49 -10.41 -2.30 -30.75
N ARG A 50 -9.75 -1.30 -31.35
CA ARG A 50 -9.15 -0.14 -30.67
C ARG A 50 -9.97 1.11 -30.98
N ILE A 51 -10.39 1.82 -29.95
CA ILE A 51 -11.10 3.10 -30.04
C ILE A 51 -10.14 4.17 -29.51
N GLU A 52 -9.68 5.03 -30.39
CA GLU A 52 -8.78 6.14 -30.07
C GLU A 52 -9.55 7.47 -30.01
N LEU A 53 -9.45 8.18 -28.89
CA LEU A 53 -10.11 9.45 -28.64
C LEU A 53 -9.16 10.61 -28.92
N ALA A 54 -9.54 11.48 -29.84
CA ALA A 54 -8.87 12.76 -30.03
C ALA A 54 -9.04 13.66 -28.79
N PRO A 55 -8.16 14.67 -28.59
CA PRO A 55 -8.25 15.58 -27.46
C PRO A 55 -9.61 16.28 -27.39
N GLY A 56 -10.14 16.40 -26.18
CA GLY A 56 -11.42 17.04 -25.90
C GLY A 56 -12.25 16.28 -24.87
N THR A 57 -13.48 16.75 -24.62
CA THR A 57 -14.33 16.23 -23.53
C THR A 57 -15.46 15.38 -24.07
N TYR A 58 -15.48 14.10 -23.66
CA TYR A 58 -16.54 13.13 -23.92
C TYR A 58 -17.41 13.03 -22.67
N ARG A 59 -18.69 13.36 -22.79
CA ARG A 59 -19.61 13.41 -21.64
C ARG A 59 -20.41 12.12 -21.51
N GLY A 60 -20.64 11.73 -20.27
CA GLY A 60 -21.53 10.61 -19.93
C GLY A 60 -20.77 9.45 -19.27
N ARG A 61 -21.50 8.36 -19.08
CA ARG A 61 -20.98 7.13 -18.47
C ARG A 61 -20.77 6.09 -19.55
N LEU A 62 -19.65 5.39 -19.45
CA LEU A 62 -19.25 4.39 -20.42
C LEU A 62 -19.37 2.98 -19.83
N VAL A 63 -19.88 2.05 -20.62
CA VAL A 63 -19.87 0.62 -20.33
C VAL A 63 -19.07 -0.08 -21.42
N ILE A 64 -18.00 -0.77 -21.02
CA ILE A 64 -17.15 -1.57 -21.88
C ILE A 64 -17.44 -3.04 -21.59
N ASP A 65 -18.31 -3.61 -22.41
CA ASP A 65 -18.82 -4.99 -22.31
C ASP A 65 -18.21 -5.95 -23.35
N LYS A 66 -17.25 -5.46 -24.14
CA LYS A 66 -16.46 -6.23 -25.10
C LYS A 66 -14.96 -6.05 -24.85
N PRO A 67 -14.12 -7.05 -25.21
CA PRO A 67 -12.68 -6.98 -25.03
C PRO A 67 -12.06 -6.02 -26.05
N ILE A 68 -12.15 -4.73 -25.77
CA ILE A 68 -11.64 -3.64 -26.63
C ILE A 68 -10.57 -2.84 -25.90
N VAL A 69 -9.82 -2.06 -26.67
CA VAL A 69 -8.93 -1.01 -26.14
C VAL A 69 -9.62 0.33 -26.29
N LEU A 70 -9.91 1.01 -25.18
CA LEU A 70 -10.29 2.42 -25.16
C LEU A 70 -9.08 3.26 -24.80
N GLU A 71 -8.67 4.14 -25.71
CA GLU A 71 -7.42 4.89 -25.62
C GLU A 71 -7.62 6.37 -25.87
N GLY A 72 -7.02 7.21 -25.03
CA GLY A 72 -7.05 8.66 -25.18
C GLY A 72 -5.73 9.23 -25.69
N GLN A 73 -5.79 10.12 -26.67
CA GLN A 73 -4.70 11.06 -26.92
C GLN A 73 -4.61 12.07 -25.75
N ARG A 74 -3.44 12.66 -25.54
CA ARG A 74 -3.23 13.66 -24.47
C ARG A 74 -4.28 14.77 -24.54
N GLY A 75 -5.09 14.90 -23.49
CA GLY A 75 -6.18 15.88 -23.42
C GLY A 75 -7.56 15.30 -23.74
N ALA A 76 -7.68 13.99 -23.98
CA ALA A 76 -8.97 13.29 -24.01
C ALA A 76 -9.49 13.10 -22.57
N ILE A 77 -10.68 13.66 -22.31
CA ILE A 77 -11.32 13.68 -20.98
C ILE A 77 -12.65 12.94 -21.07
N ILE A 78 -12.88 11.97 -20.20
CA ILE A 78 -14.21 11.40 -19.96
C ILE A 78 -14.78 12.06 -18.70
N LEU A 79 -15.87 12.82 -18.90
CA LEU A 79 -16.54 13.57 -17.85
C LEU A 79 -17.90 12.93 -17.53
N GLY A 80 -17.97 12.30 -16.35
CA GLY A 80 -19.21 11.76 -15.80
C GLY A 80 -20.23 12.84 -15.44
N ASP A 81 -21.43 12.40 -15.10
CA ASP A 81 -22.59 13.24 -14.76
C ASP A 81 -22.76 13.46 -13.25
N GLY A 82 -21.77 13.05 -12.44
CA GLY A 82 -21.83 13.12 -10.98
C GLY A 82 -22.67 12.01 -10.34
N LYS A 83 -22.97 10.92 -11.06
CA LYS A 83 -23.75 9.78 -10.54
C LYS A 83 -23.15 8.45 -10.96
N GLY A 84 -22.94 7.52 -10.02
CA GLY A 84 -22.40 6.21 -10.38
C GLY A 84 -20.93 6.28 -10.81
N SER A 85 -20.46 5.23 -11.49
CA SER A 85 -19.11 5.17 -12.03
C SER A 85 -19.01 5.78 -13.43
N VAL A 86 -17.89 6.45 -13.74
CA VAL A 86 -17.68 7.12 -15.03
C VAL A 86 -17.43 6.10 -16.13
N VAL A 87 -16.53 5.15 -15.90
CA VAL A 87 -16.25 4.02 -16.81
C VAL A 87 -16.52 2.72 -16.06
N THR A 88 -17.34 1.85 -16.62
CA THR A 88 -17.62 0.50 -16.13
C THR A 88 -17.04 -0.51 -17.12
N VAL A 89 -16.08 -1.30 -16.68
CA VAL A 89 -15.49 -2.39 -17.46
C VAL A 89 -16.08 -3.71 -16.99
N SER A 90 -16.74 -4.44 -17.89
CA SER A 90 -17.34 -5.74 -17.62
C SER A 90 -16.82 -6.86 -18.53
N ALA A 91 -16.13 -6.53 -19.62
CA ALA A 91 -15.47 -7.51 -20.46
C ALA A 91 -14.10 -7.95 -19.94
N PRO A 92 -13.74 -9.23 -20.12
CA PRO A 92 -12.37 -9.69 -19.90
C PRO A 92 -11.40 -9.00 -20.86
N ASP A 93 -10.14 -8.88 -20.44
CA ASP A 93 -9.02 -8.39 -21.27
C ASP A 93 -9.22 -6.99 -21.90
N ALA A 94 -10.25 -6.25 -21.48
CA ALA A 94 -10.48 -4.89 -21.90
C ALA A 94 -9.41 -3.94 -21.34
N THR A 95 -9.01 -2.96 -22.14
CA THR A 95 -7.98 -1.98 -21.75
C THR A 95 -8.56 -0.57 -21.75
N VAL A 96 -8.27 0.20 -20.71
CA VAL A 96 -8.60 1.64 -20.61
C VAL A 96 -7.30 2.39 -20.35
N ARG A 97 -6.88 3.26 -21.29
CA ARG A 97 -5.59 3.94 -21.17
C ARG A 97 -5.50 5.35 -21.72
N GLY A 98 -4.58 6.15 -21.18
CA GLY A 98 -4.25 7.47 -21.70
C GLY A 98 -5.33 8.54 -21.49
N LEU A 99 -6.30 8.30 -20.60
CA LEU A 99 -7.48 9.14 -20.43
C LEU A 99 -7.41 9.98 -19.14
N GLU A 100 -7.97 11.18 -19.18
CA GLU A 100 -8.38 11.89 -17.96
C GLU A 100 -9.83 11.50 -17.61
N ILE A 101 -10.06 11.02 -16.39
CA ILE A 101 -11.38 10.52 -15.96
C ILE A 101 -11.80 11.20 -14.65
N ARG A 102 -12.97 11.86 -14.67
CA ARG A 102 -13.53 12.59 -13.53
C ARG A 102 -15.05 12.68 -13.58
N GLY A 103 -15.66 13.02 -12.45
CA GLY A 103 -17.10 13.26 -12.33
C GLY A 103 -17.92 12.01 -12.00
N SER A 104 -17.37 11.08 -11.21
CA SER A 104 -18.17 10.02 -10.57
C SER A 104 -19.21 10.60 -9.60
N GLY A 105 -20.13 9.76 -9.15
CA GLY A 105 -20.88 10.06 -7.93
C GLY A 105 -20.05 9.87 -6.66
N PHE A 106 -20.71 10.00 -5.50
CA PHE A 106 -20.11 9.91 -4.16
C PHE A 106 -20.84 8.93 -3.24
N GLU A 107 -21.59 7.98 -3.80
CA GLU A 107 -22.31 6.97 -3.02
C GLU A 107 -21.39 5.79 -2.67
N LEU A 108 -21.04 5.65 -1.39
CA LEU A 108 -20.19 4.56 -0.90
C LEU A 108 -20.82 3.18 -1.13
N SER A 109 -22.14 3.07 -0.99
CA SER A 109 -22.85 1.79 -1.21
C SER A 109 -22.92 1.40 -2.70
N GLY A 110 -22.91 2.39 -3.59
CA GLY A 110 -22.88 2.24 -5.04
C GLY A 110 -21.49 1.94 -5.59
N LEU A 111 -20.45 2.02 -4.75
CA LEU A 111 -19.04 1.84 -5.13
C LEU A 111 -18.63 2.81 -6.24
N ASP A 112 -19.16 4.04 -6.21
CA ASP A 112 -18.93 5.03 -7.25
C ASP A 112 -17.42 5.24 -7.47
N SER A 113 -17.03 5.25 -8.75
CA SER A 113 -15.61 5.20 -9.13
C SER A 113 -15.35 5.99 -10.42
N GLY A 114 -14.11 6.47 -10.60
CA GLY A 114 -13.65 6.88 -11.92
C GLY A 114 -13.73 5.69 -12.89
N ILE A 115 -13.14 4.57 -12.49
CA ILE A 115 -13.20 3.32 -13.24
C ILE A 115 -13.63 2.18 -12.30
N PHE A 116 -14.76 1.55 -12.61
CA PHE A 116 -15.21 0.34 -11.95
C PHE A 116 -14.95 -0.87 -12.86
N VAL A 117 -14.29 -1.89 -12.33
CA VAL A 117 -13.96 -3.14 -13.04
C VAL A 117 -14.69 -4.26 -12.34
N SER A 118 -15.67 -4.84 -13.04
CA SER A 118 -16.57 -5.84 -12.48
C SER A 118 -15.91 -7.22 -12.39
N GLN A 119 -16.60 -8.16 -11.75
CA GLN A 119 -16.11 -9.51 -11.55
C GLN A 119 -15.85 -10.27 -12.85
N SER A 120 -16.61 -9.97 -13.91
CA SER A 120 -16.44 -10.60 -15.22
C SER A 120 -15.26 -10.05 -16.03
N ALA A 121 -14.72 -8.90 -15.64
CA ALA A 121 -13.62 -8.24 -16.33
C ALA A 121 -12.26 -8.79 -15.90
N THR A 122 -12.07 -10.10 -16.03
CA THR A 122 -10.80 -10.77 -15.71
C THR A 122 -9.70 -10.30 -16.66
N GLY A 123 -8.49 -10.07 -16.14
CA GLY A 123 -7.35 -9.64 -16.97
C GLY A 123 -7.45 -8.21 -17.51
N ALA A 124 -8.45 -7.42 -17.11
CA ALA A 124 -8.58 -6.03 -17.55
C ALA A 124 -7.36 -5.19 -17.18
N VAL A 125 -6.97 -4.28 -18.07
CA VAL A 125 -5.79 -3.42 -17.90
C VAL A 125 -6.21 -1.96 -17.86
N ILE A 126 -5.91 -1.31 -16.75
CA ILE A 126 -6.16 0.11 -16.53
C ILE A 126 -4.81 0.80 -16.41
N GLU A 127 -4.35 1.46 -17.47
CA GLU A 127 -2.99 1.98 -17.52
C GLU A 127 -2.85 3.44 -18.00
N ASP A 128 -1.84 4.14 -17.47
CA ASP A 128 -1.46 5.48 -17.96
C ASP A 128 -2.61 6.52 -17.95
N ASN A 129 -3.56 6.40 -17.00
CA ASN A 129 -4.68 7.32 -16.86
C ASN A 129 -4.43 8.40 -15.79
N ILE A 130 -5.10 9.55 -15.94
CA ILE A 130 -5.20 10.60 -14.92
C ILE A 130 -6.61 10.56 -14.33
N ILE A 131 -6.74 10.15 -13.06
CA ILE A 131 -8.04 9.93 -12.42
C ILE A 131 -8.19 10.92 -11.26
N THR A 132 -9.10 11.87 -11.39
CA THR A 132 -9.18 13.02 -10.46
C THR A 132 -10.58 13.26 -9.92
N GLY A 133 -10.69 13.49 -8.60
CA GLY A 133 -11.91 14.00 -7.97
C GLY A 133 -13.09 13.02 -7.97
N ASN A 134 -12.82 11.72 -8.13
CA ASN A 134 -13.81 10.66 -8.02
C ASN A 134 -13.86 10.14 -6.58
N LEU A 135 -14.96 9.47 -6.20
CA LEU A 135 -15.06 8.81 -4.89
C LEU A 135 -13.96 7.77 -4.72
N ASN A 136 -13.96 6.74 -5.55
CA ASN A 136 -12.81 5.86 -5.75
C ASN A 136 -12.13 6.19 -7.07
N GLY A 137 -10.81 6.08 -7.15
CA GLY A 137 -10.10 6.21 -8.43
C GLY A 137 -10.42 5.01 -9.33
N ILE A 138 -9.93 3.84 -8.93
CA ILE A 138 -10.17 2.55 -9.58
C ILE A 138 -10.78 1.59 -8.55
N TYR A 139 -11.81 0.86 -8.94
CA TYR A 139 -12.38 -0.21 -8.12
C TYR A 139 -12.33 -1.53 -8.87
N LEU A 140 -11.53 -2.47 -8.36
CA LEU A 140 -11.37 -3.83 -8.87
C LEU A 140 -12.25 -4.78 -8.02
N HIS A 141 -13.44 -5.08 -8.51
CA HIS A 141 -14.46 -5.83 -7.77
C HIS A 141 -14.60 -7.24 -8.33
N GLY A 142 -13.91 -8.22 -7.76
CA GLY A 142 -13.92 -9.60 -8.24
C GLY A 142 -13.07 -9.84 -9.50
N ALA A 143 -12.47 -8.80 -10.06
CA ALA A 143 -11.77 -8.78 -11.34
C ALA A 143 -10.41 -9.51 -11.26
N ALA A 144 -10.42 -10.84 -11.37
CA ALA A 144 -9.22 -11.66 -11.24
C ALA A 144 -8.15 -11.30 -12.27
N GLY A 145 -6.89 -11.21 -11.83
CA GLY A 145 -5.74 -10.94 -12.70
C GLY A 145 -5.71 -9.55 -13.33
N SER A 146 -6.63 -8.64 -12.97
CA SER A 146 -6.65 -7.27 -13.49
C SER A 146 -5.43 -6.45 -13.03
N ILE A 147 -5.07 -5.46 -13.82
CA ILE A 147 -3.86 -4.66 -13.64
C ILE A 147 -4.23 -3.18 -13.59
N ALA A 148 -3.80 -2.48 -12.54
CA ALA A 148 -3.76 -1.03 -12.48
C ALA A 148 -2.28 -0.59 -12.56
N LEU A 149 -1.88 0.03 -13.67
CA LEU A 149 -0.48 0.30 -14.00
C LEU A 149 -0.24 1.77 -14.35
N ARG A 150 0.75 2.42 -13.73
CA ARG A 150 1.16 3.80 -14.10
C ARG A 150 0.03 4.84 -14.12
N ASN A 151 -1.00 4.67 -13.29
CA ASN A 151 -2.06 5.68 -13.17
C ASN A 151 -1.65 6.78 -12.19
N ARG A 152 -2.06 8.02 -12.48
CA ARG A 152 -1.99 9.14 -11.54
C ARG A 152 -3.37 9.38 -10.96
N ILE A 153 -3.54 9.11 -9.67
CA ILE A 153 -4.83 9.20 -8.99
C ILE A 153 -4.78 10.31 -7.95
N LYS A 154 -5.63 11.33 -8.13
CA LYS A 154 -5.84 12.40 -7.16
C LYS A 154 -7.27 12.30 -6.61
N GLY A 155 -7.40 11.75 -5.41
CA GLY A 155 -8.67 11.64 -4.71
C GLY A 155 -9.22 13.00 -4.25
N ILE A 156 -10.33 12.95 -3.52
CA ILE A 156 -10.96 14.15 -2.95
C ILE A 156 -10.04 14.76 -1.88
N ALA A 157 -9.68 16.04 -2.05
CA ALA A 157 -8.77 16.74 -1.16
C ALA A 157 -9.49 17.43 0.03
N GLY A 158 -10.75 17.83 -0.17
CA GLY A 158 -11.58 18.52 0.82
C GLY A 158 -12.49 17.60 1.63
N GLY A 159 -13.15 18.18 2.63
CA GLY A 159 -14.16 17.49 3.45
C GLY A 159 -13.58 16.52 4.48
N ARG A 160 -14.44 15.62 4.96
CA ARG A 160 -14.06 14.59 5.93
C ARG A 160 -13.43 13.41 5.21
N MET A 161 -12.19 13.07 5.59
CA MET A 161 -11.48 11.93 4.99
C MET A 161 -12.21 10.59 5.14
N SER A 162 -13.07 10.43 6.17
CA SER A 162 -13.90 9.22 6.33
C SER A 162 -14.98 9.06 5.26
N GLU A 163 -15.37 10.15 4.61
CA GLU A 163 -16.41 10.18 3.56
C GLU A 163 -15.80 10.07 2.16
N ALA A 164 -14.47 10.19 2.03
CA ALA A 164 -13.76 9.95 0.78
C ALA A 164 -13.54 8.45 0.52
N GLY A 165 -13.49 8.07 -0.76
CA GLY A 165 -13.07 6.73 -1.17
C GLY A 165 -11.56 6.62 -1.33
N ASN A 166 -11.10 5.51 -1.91
CA ASN A 166 -9.68 5.16 -2.01
C ASN A 166 -9.13 5.46 -3.40
N GLY A 167 -7.80 5.53 -3.53
CA GLY A 167 -7.15 5.60 -4.84
C GLY A 167 -7.46 4.36 -5.67
N VAL A 168 -7.09 3.18 -5.16
CA VAL A 168 -7.47 1.88 -5.71
C VAL A 168 -8.14 1.03 -4.63
N SER A 169 -9.37 0.59 -4.89
CA SER A 169 -10.13 -0.34 -4.06
C SER A 169 -10.09 -1.74 -4.67
N LEU A 170 -9.77 -2.75 -3.87
CA LEU A 170 -9.70 -4.16 -4.26
C LEU A 170 -10.64 -4.99 -3.39
N TRP A 171 -11.58 -5.69 -4.01
CA TRP A 171 -12.46 -6.63 -3.30
C TRP A 171 -12.45 -7.98 -4.03
N ASN A 172 -11.98 -9.04 -3.36
CA ASN A 172 -11.96 -10.40 -3.88
C ASN A 172 -11.45 -10.56 -5.33
N ALA A 173 -10.36 -9.86 -5.67
CA ALA A 173 -9.77 -9.87 -7.01
C ALA A 173 -8.41 -10.58 -6.98
N PRO A 174 -8.40 -11.93 -6.99
CA PRO A 174 -7.18 -12.70 -6.84
C PRO A 174 -6.25 -12.49 -8.03
N GLY A 175 -4.94 -12.41 -7.79
CA GLY A 175 -3.96 -12.21 -8.87
C GLY A 175 -3.87 -10.78 -9.39
N ALA A 176 -4.68 -9.85 -8.89
CA ALA A 176 -4.63 -8.45 -9.31
C ALA A 176 -3.28 -7.81 -8.97
N LYS A 177 -2.86 -6.88 -9.84
CA LYS A 177 -1.57 -6.18 -9.74
C LYS A 177 -1.80 -4.67 -9.74
N ILE A 178 -1.18 -3.98 -8.80
CA ILE A 178 -1.23 -2.52 -8.69
C ILE A 178 0.22 -2.04 -8.70
N ILE A 179 0.65 -1.49 -9.84
CA ILE A 179 2.06 -1.28 -10.16
C ILE A 179 2.32 0.15 -10.63
N GLU A 180 3.38 0.79 -10.13
CA GLU A 180 3.87 2.09 -10.60
C GLU A 180 2.83 3.23 -10.55
N ASN A 181 1.82 3.16 -9.68
CA ASN A 181 0.80 4.21 -9.56
C ASN A 181 1.29 5.34 -8.63
N ASP A 182 0.90 6.59 -8.93
CA ASP A 182 1.09 7.77 -8.09
C ASP A 182 -0.27 8.18 -7.51
N ILE A 183 -0.45 7.98 -6.20
CA ILE A 183 -1.74 8.12 -5.53
C ILE A 183 -1.65 9.16 -4.41
N SER A 184 -2.52 10.15 -4.48
CA SER A 184 -2.61 11.21 -3.46
C SER A 184 -4.05 11.61 -3.17
N PHE A 185 -4.29 12.10 -1.95
CA PHE A 185 -5.61 12.53 -1.47
C PHE A 185 -6.71 11.44 -1.54
N GLY A 186 -7.89 11.74 -1.00
CA GLY A 186 -8.87 10.72 -0.64
C GLY A 186 -8.58 10.08 0.72
N LYS A 187 -9.07 8.86 0.93
CA LYS A 187 -8.94 8.13 2.20
C LYS A 187 -7.68 7.28 2.26
N ASP A 188 -7.67 6.14 1.58
CA ASP A 188 -6.51 5.23 1.53
C ASP A 188 -5.97 5.14 0.09
N GLY A 189 -4.66 4.87 -0.06
CA GLY A 189 -4.02 4.74 -1.37
C GLY A 189 -4.50 3.48 -2.08
N ILE A 190 -4.07 2.33 -1.57
CA ILE A 190 -4.64 1.02 -1.93
C ILE A 190 -5.38 0.45 -0.72
N SER A 191 -6.65 0.08 -0.91
CA SER A 191 -7.44 -0.65 0.09
C SER A 191 -7.84 -2.01 -0.47
N THR A 192 -7.41 -3.09 0.16
CA THR A 192 -7.77 -4.46 -0.24
C THR A 192 -8.57 -5.18 0.84
N ASN A 193 -9.62 -5.89 0.42
CA ASN A 193 -10.43 -6.74 1.28
C ASN A 193 -10.68 -8.12 0.65
N ALA A 194 -10.42 -9.17 1.43
CA ALA A 194 -10.75 -10.56 1.09
C ALA A 194 -10.17 -11.04 -0.26
N SER A 195 -8.88 -10.83 -0.49
CA SER A 195 -8.20 -11.19 -1.74
C SER A 195 -6.99 -12.11 -1.52
N LYS A 196 -6.29 -12.50 -2.59
CA LYS A 196 -5.06 -13.30 -2.49
C LYS A 196 -4.17 -13.23 -3.74
N ARG A 197 -2.89 -13.56 -3.57
CA ARG A 197 -1.90 -13.61 -4.67
C ARG A 197 -1.80 -12.30 -5.43
N ASN A 198 -1.89 -11.19 -4.72
CA ASN A 198 -1.78 -9.85 -5.29
C ASN A 198 -0.34 -9.35 -5.24
N LEU A 199 -0.01 -8.45 -6.16
CA LEU A 199 1.29 -7.78 -6.20
C LEU A 199 1.07 -6.26 -6.19
N PHE A 200 1.49 -5.61 -5.11
CA PHE A 200 1.52 -4.15 -5.01
C PHE A 200 2.97 -3.69 -5.07
N LYS A 201 3.37 -3.10 -6.20
CA LYS A 201 4.77 -2.86 -6.52
C LYS A 201 5.06 -1.45 -7.01
N ASP A 202 6.13 -0.84 -6.51
CA ASP A 202 6.69 0.42 -7.00
C ASP A 202 5.68 1.58 -7.06
N ASN A 203 4.66 1.57 -6.19
CA ASN A 203 3.69 2.65 -6.10
C ASN A 203 4.17 3.76 -5.16
N ARG A 204 3.75 5.00 -5.43
CA ARG A 204 4.03 6.17 -4.59
C ARG A 204 2.75 6.72 -3.96
N PHE A 205 2.82 7.04 -2.67
CA PHE A 205 1.67 7.44 -1.86
C PHE A 205 1.98 8.68 -1.04
N ARG A 206 1.09 9.68 -1.09
CA ARG A 206 1.20 10.88 -0.26
C ARG A 206 -0.16 11.45 0.13
N ASP A 207 -0.20 12.16 1.24
CA ASP A 207 -1.41 12.86 1.69
C ASP A 207 -2.62 11.91 1.81
N LEU A 208 -2.44 10.75 2.42
CA LEU A 208 -3.46 9.72 2.65
C LEU A 208 -3.58 9.38 4.13
N ARG A 209 -4.67 8.70 4.50
CA ARG A 209 -4.76 8.02 5.80
C ARG A 209 -3.77 6.87 5.79
N PHE A 210 -3.99 5.87 4.94
CA PHE A 210 -3.12 4.71 4.78
C PHE A 210 -2.56 4.68 3.35
N ALA A 211 -1.25 4.54 3.17
CA ALA A 211 -0.71 4.30 1.82
C ALA A 211 -1.21 2.94 1.29
N ILE A 212 -1.06 1.89 2.10
CA ILE A 212 -1.61 0.57 1.81
C ILE A 212 -2.38 0.04 3.02
N HIS A 213 -3.61 -0.40 2.79
CA HIS A 213 -4.54 -0.93 3.78
C HIS A 213 -4.98 -2.34 3.40
N TYR A 214 -4.47 -3.34 4.12
CA TYR A 214 -4.84 -4.75 3.94
C TYR A 214 -5.90 -5.17 4.94
N MET A 215 -6.94 -5.84 4.45
CA MET A 215 -7.90 -6.61 5.23
C MET A 215 -8.06 -7.99 4.60
N TYR A 216 -7.82 -9.06 5.36
CA TYR A 216 -8.09 -10.44 4.92
C TYR A 216 -7.46 -10.82 3.55
N THR A 217 -6.28 -10.28 3.23
CA THR A 217 -5.64 -10.48 1.92
C THR A 217 -4.35 -11.27 2.10
N ASN A 218 -4.28 -12.47 1.52
CA ASN A 218 -3.26 -13.45 1.86
C ASN A 218 -2.33 -13.79 0.69
N ASP A 219 -1.20 -14.45 0.95
CA ASP A 219 -0.33 -15.01 -0.09
C ASP A 219 0.10 -13.95 -1.12
N SER A 220 0.39 -12.73 -0.67
CA SER A 220 0.55 -11.55 -1.53
C SER A 220 1.87 -10.83 -1.25
N GLU A 221 2.26 -9.99 -2.20
CA GLU A 221 3.53 -9.28 -2.19
C GLU A 221 3.32 -7.76 -2.19
N ILE A 222 4.07 -7.08 -1.32
CA ILE A 222 4.15 -5.63 -1.21
C ILE A 222 5.62 -5.28 -1.33
N THR A 223 6.03 -4.73 -2.48
CA THR A 223 7.46 -4.52 -2.76
C THR A 223 7.79 -3.18 -3.39
N GLY A 224 8.90 -2.55 -2.97
CA GLY A 224 9.41 -1.33 -3.62
C GLY A 224 8.52 -0.09 -3.52
N ASN A 225 7.47 -0.10 -2.70
CA ASN A 225 6.55 1.02 -2.60
C ASN A 225 7.13 2.14 -1.75
N ILE A 226 6.69 3.38 -1.98
CA ILE A 226 7.11 4.58 -1.25
C ILE A 226 5.88 5.28 -0.65
N SER A 227 5.86 5.39 0.68
CA SER A 227 4.89 6.15 1.46
C SER A 227 5.54 7.40 2.03
N GLU A 228 5.01 8.58 1.70
CA GLU A 228 5.54 9.87 2.13
C GLU A 228 4.46 10.70 2.83
N GLY A 229 4.69 11.04 4.09
CA GLY A 229 3.85 12.01 4.79
C GLY A 229 2.38 11.57 4.99
N ASN A 230 2.07 10.29 4.95
CA ASN A 230 0.72 9.76 5.23
C ASN A 230 0.45 9.68 6.74
N LEU A 231 -0.76 9.29 7.16
CA LEU A 231 -0.99 9.01 8.59
C LEU A 231 -0.36 7.68 9.00
N VAL A 232 -0.51 6.65 8.17
CA VAL A 232 0.21 5.37 8.28
C VAL A 232 0.71 4.96 6.91
N GLY A 233 1.92 4.45 6.84
CA GLY A 233 2.44 3.86 5.61
C GLY A 233 1.72 2.56 5.28
N TYR A 234 2.12 1.48 5.94
CA TYR A 234 1.64 0.14 5.61
C TYR A 234 0.82 -0.43 6.75
N ALA A 235 -0.51 -0.46 6.61
CA ALA A 235 -1.44 -1.06 7.56
C ALA A 235 -1.83 -2.47 7.12
N ILE A 236 -1.20 -3.47 7.73
CA ILE A 236 -1.36 -4.89 7.39
C ILE A 236 -2.24 -5.56 8.43
N MET A 237 -3.49 -5.87 8.07
CA MET A 237 -4.48 -6.37 9.00
C MET A 237 -5.08 -7.71 8.59
N PHE A 238 -5.22 -8.63 9.55
CA PHE A 238 -5.91 -9.93 9.43
C PHE A 238 -5.48 -10.75 8.21
N SER A 239 -4.18 -10.72 7.90
CA SER A 239 -3.62 -11.23 6.65
C SER A 239 -2.48 -12.20 6.94
N SER A 240 -2.16 -13.10 6.01
CA SER A 240 -1.17 -14.15 6.25
C SER A 240 -0.33 -14.47 5.03
N ARG A 241 0.90 -14.93 5.27
CA ARG A 241 1.86 -15.38 4.25
C ARG A 241 2.16 -14.27 3.25
N LEU A 242 2.48 -13.08 3.77
CA LEU A 242 2.86 -11.94 2.96
C LEU A 242 4.37 -11.87 2.79
N THR A 243 4.79 -11.32 1.65
CA THR A 243 6.17 -10.88 1.41
C THR A 243 6.15 -9.36 1.34
N ILE A 244 6.73 -8.69 2.34
CA ILE A 244 6.75 -7.24 2.47
C ILE A 244 8.21 -6.80 2.40
N THR A 245 8.66 -6.34 1.23
CA THR A 245 10.09 -6.14 0.99
C THR A 245 10.44 -4.84 0.33
N ASP A 246 11.59 -4.26 0.68
CA ASP A 246 12.16 -3.10 -0.03
C ASP A 246 11.22 -1.86 -0.07
N ASN A 247 10.26 -1.76 0.86
CA ASN A 247 9.34 -0.61 0.94
C ASN A 247 9.92 0.51 1.80
N VAL A 248 9.52 1.75 1.52
CA VAL A 248 9.94 2.95 2.25
C VAL A 248 8.75 3.67 2.85
N SER A 249 8.76 3.88 4.16
CA SER A 249 7.89 4.84 4.86
C SER A 249 8.76 6.02 5.31
N ASP A 250 8.47 7.21 4.78
CA ASP A 250 9.20 8.45 5.10
C ASP A 250 8.25 9.51 5.66
N GLY A 251 8.43 9.85 6.94
CA GLY A 251 7.68 10.93 7.57
C GLY A 251 6.18 10.66 7.72
N ASP A 252 5.77 9.39 7.75
CA ASP A 252 4.40 9.02 8.13
C ASP A 252 4.13 9.41 9.59
N ARG A 253 2.88 9.73 9.94
CA ARG A 253 2.55 10.37 11.23
C ARG A 253 2.52 9.41 12.42
N ASP A 254 1.79 8.30 12.29
CA ASP A 254 1.45 7.42 13.40
C ASP A 254 2.28 6.14 13.38
N HIS A 255 2.29 5.46 12.22
CA HIS A 255 2.96 4.19 12.05
C HIS A 255 3.63 4.12 10.68
N GLY A 256 4.87 3.66 10.62
CA GLY A 256 5.47 3.33 9.33
C GLY A 256 4.96 1.98 8.83
N LEU A 257 5.11 0.95 9.66
CA LEU A 257 4.59 -0.39 9.43
C LEU A 257 3.72 -0.86 10.60
N LEU A 258 2.47 -1.18 10.34
CA LEU A 258 1.52 -1.69 11.32
C LEU A 258 1.13 -3.12 10.96
N LEU A 259 1.49 -4.07 11.82
CA LEU A 259 1.18 -5.49 11.70
C LEU A 259 0.14 -5.85 12.77
N ASN A 260 -1.11 -6.03 12.36
CA ASN A 260 -2.22 -6.34 13.26
C ASN A 260 -2.91 -7.64 12.82
N PHE A 261 -2.75 -8.74 13.57
CA PHE A 261 -3.15 -10.07 13.08
C PHE A 261 -2.53 -10.41 11.70
N ALA A 262 -1.32 -9.92 11.45
CA ALA A 262 -0.50 -10.33 10.30
C ALA A 262 0.34 -11.54 10.70
N ASN A 263 0.19 -12.69 10.03
CA ASN A 263 0.79 -13.94 10.49
C ASN A 263 1.63 -14.64 9.41
N GLY A 264 2.68 -15.34 9.81
CA GLY A 264 3.46 -16.19 8.91
C GLY A 264 4.07 -15.45 7.72
N SER A 265 4.39 -14.16 7.89
CA SER A 265 4.85 -13.27 6.82
C SER A 265 6.35 -12.97 6.94
N THR A 266 6.97 -12.64 5.81
CA THR A 266 8.36 -12.18 5.74
C THR A 266 8.37 -10.68 5.48
N ILE A 267 9.05 -9.94 6.34
CA ILE A 267 9.20 -8.49 6.30
C ILE A 267 10.69 -8.20 6.27
N SER A 268 11.22 -7.82 5.10
CA SER A 268 12.66 -7.59 4.98
C SER A 268 13.08 -6.43 4.10
N ARG A 269 14.22 -5.81 4.41
CA ARG A 269 14.77 -4.68 3.64
C ARG A 269 13.86 -3.46 3.55
N ASN A 270 12.86 -3.34 4.42
CA ASN A 270 12.03 -2.15 4.49
C ASN A 270 12.74 -1.05 5.27
N LYS A 271 12.49 0.21 4.91
CA LYS A 271 12.99 1.40 5.59
C LYS A 271 11.82 2.18 6.16
N VAL A 272 11.88 2.49 7.45
CA VAL A 272 10.97 3.44 8.09
C VAL A 272 11.80 4.57 8.67
N ILE A 273 11.55 5.78 8.19
CA ILE A 273 12.34 6.97 8.49
C ILE A 273 11.42 8.00 9.14
N GLY A 274 11.73 8.33 10.40
CA GLY A 274 11.02 9.38 11.11
C GLY A 274 11.52 10.78 10.78
N ARG A 275 10.58 11.74 10.81
CA ARG A 275 10.79 13.16 10.54
C ARG A 275 10.13 13.99 11.64
N LEU A 276 10.71 15.15 11.94
CA LEU A 276 10.01 16.20 12.68
C LEU A 276 8.95 16.81 11.78
N GLN A 277 7.72 16.91 12.29
CA GLN A 277 6.53 17.32 11.54
C GLN A 277 5.75 18.34 12.36
N ALA A 278 4.96 19.19 11.70
CA ALA A 278 4.09 20.14 12.38
C ALA A 278 3.07 19.41 13.29
N SER A 279 2.87 19.92 14.51
CA SER A 279 2.00 19.28 15.52
C SER A 279 0.50 19.37 15.19
N ASP A 280 0.10 20.32 14.34
CA ASP A 280 -1.28 20.46 13.84
C ASP A 280 -1.79 19.18 13.15
N ARG A 281 -0.89 18.39 12.55
CA ARG A 281 -1.18 17.05 12.02
C ARG A 281 -1.85 16.12 13.04
N TRP A 282 -1.61 16.28 14.35
CA TRP A 282 -2.24 15.49 15.41
C TRP A 282 -3.59 16.04 15.87
N VAL A 283 -3.80 17.34 15.72
CA VAL A 283 -5.00 18.03 16.22
C VAL A 283 -6.16 17.92 15.22
N MET A 284 -5.85 17.92 13.92
CA MET A 284 -6.87 18.00 12.87
C MET A 284 -7.72 16.73 12.68
N GLY A 285 -7.46 15.62 13.38
CA GLY A 285 -8.38 14.46 13.44
C GLY A 285 -8.79 13.85 12.09
N GLY A 286 -8.06 14.15 11.00
CA GLY A 286 -8.42 13.76 9.64
C GLY A 286 -9.32 14.73 8.86
N ALA A 287 -9.61 15.93 9.39
CA ALA A 287 -10.14 17.05 8.63
C ALA A 287 -9.05 17.66 7.74
N ARG A 288 -9.36 17.90 6.46
CA ARG A 288 -8.47 18.58 5.51
C ARG A 288 -9.05 19.93 5.12
N SER A 289 -8.22 20.97 5.12
CA SER A 289 -8.59 22.28 4.58
C SER A 289 -8.50 22.24 3.05
N GLU A 290 -9.47 22.87 2.36
CA GLU A 290 -9.58 22.85 0.89
C GLU A 290 -8.49 23.66 0.17
N THR A 291 -7.72 24.49 0.89
CA THR A 291 -6.68 25.33 0.30
C THR A 291 -5.32 24.64 0.38
N SER A 292 -4.93 23.96 -0.70
CA SER A 292 -3.55 23.47 -0.89
C SER A 292 -2.53 24.59 -1.15
N ASP A 293 -2.98 25.85 -1.25
CA ASP A 293 -2.17 27.04 -1.56
C ASP A 293 -2.60 28.26 -0.71
N MET A 294 -2.29 28.28 0.58
CA MET A 294 -2.26 29.53 1.36
C MET A 294 -0.95 29.60 2.18
N PRO A 295 -0.21 30.73 2.13
CA PRO A 295 0.79 31.03 3.15
C PRO A 295 0.09 31.09 4.51
N GLY A 296 0.77 30.63 5.55
CA GLY A 296 0.22 30.42 6.90
C GLY A 296 -0.83 31.44 7.30
N ILE A 297 -2.05 30.96 7.58
CA ILE A 297 -3.01 31.71 8.38
C ILE A 297 -2.27 32.07 9.67
N GLU A 298 -2.14 33.37 9.95
CA GLU A 298 -1.51 33.88 11.15
C GLU A 298 -2.09 33.16 12.37
N ALA A 299 -1.29 32.22 12.89
CA ALA A 299 -1.49 31.64 14.19
C ALA A 299 -1.32 32.81 15.18
N GLY A 300 -2.45 33.34 15.63
CA GLY A 300 -2.48 34.24 16.77
C GLY A 300 -1.81 33.57 17.97
N SER A 301 -0.54 33.94 18.18
CA SER A 301 0.08 34.12 19.49
C SER A 301 -0.23 33.07 20.56
N LEU A 302 0.16 31.79 20.36
CA LEU A 302 0.44 30.86 21.47
C LEU A 302 1.49 29.81 21.07
N GLY A 303 2.77 30.09 21.39
CA GLY A 303 3.86 29.09 21.46
C GLY A 303 4.50 28.74 20.11
N GLY A 304 5.84 28.80 20.03
CA GLY A 304 6.60 28.49 18.82
C GLY A 304 6.19 27.16 18.20
N GLU A 305 6.19 27.07 16.86
CA GLU A 305 5.73 25.93 16.07
C GLU A 305 6.19 24.60 16.67
N ALA A 306 5.33 23.98 17.47
CA ALA A 306 5.69 22.76 18.15
C ALA A 306 5.79 21.66 17.10
N THR A 307 6.99 21.12 16.88
CA THR A 307 7.20 19.96 16.02
C THR A 307 7.05 18.67 16.83
N ARG A 308 6.45 17.64 16.24
CA ARG A 308 6.40 16.28 16.77
C ARG A 308 7.13 15.32 15.85
N LEU A 309 7.79 14.33 16.44
CA LEU A 309 8.44 13.25 15.72
C LEU A 309 7.40 12.22 15.27
N GLY A 310 7.32 11.97 13.97
CA GLY A 310 6.52 10.88 13.38
C GLY A 310 7.38 10.01 12.44
N PRO A 311 7.15 8.69 12.36
CA PRO A 311 6.00 8.03 12.95
C PRO A 311 6.16 7.84 14.47
N GLU A 312 5.03 7.84 15.18
CA GLU A 312 5.02 7.52 16.61
C GLU A 312 5.63 6.14 16.88
N LYS A 313 5.45 5.20 15.94
CA LYS A 313 6.08 3.88 15.97
C LYS A 313 6.59 3.54 14.58
N CYS A 314 7.88 3.25 14.46
CA CYS A 314 8.47 2.77 13.23
C CYS A 314 7.78 1.47 12.78
N VAL A 315 7.75 0.46 13.67
CA VAL A 315 6.94 -0.74 13.51
C VAL A 315 6.07 -1.01 14.74
N PHE A 316 4.81 -1.35 14.51
CA PHE A 316 3.86 -1.77 15.53
C PHE A 316 3.37 -3.19 15.26
N ILE A 317 3.57 -4.08 16.23
CA ILE A 317 3.23 -5.50 16.16
C ILE A 317 2.17 -5.80 17.23
N TYR A 318 0.96 -6.13 16.77
CA TYR A 318 -0.19 -6.43 17.59
C TYR A 318 -0.81 -7.76 17.18
N ASN A 319 -0.76 -8.75 18.07
CA ASN A 319 -1.24 -10.11 17.84
C ASN A 319 -0.84 -10.67 16.45
N ALA A 320 0.39 -10.41 16.05
CA ALA A 320 0.95 -10.80 14.76
C ALA A 320 2.03 -11.85 15.05
N ASN A 321 1.87 -13.06 14.50
CA ASN A 321 2.56 -14.25 14.97
C ASN A 321 3.36 -14.92 13.86
N ARG A 322 4.46 -15.57 14.24
CA ARG A 322 5.29 -16.38 13.33
C ARG A 322 5.80 -15.63 12.11
N ASN A 323 6.05 -14.33 12.25
CA ASN A 323 6.64 -13.53 11.19
C ASN A 323 8.16 -13.52 11.29
N VAL A 324 8.82 -13.30 10.16
CA VAL A 324 10.27 -13.04 10.09
C VAL A 324 10.44 -11.57 9.74
N LEU A 325 11.04 -10.81 10.65
CA LEU A 325 11.47 -9.44 10.45
C LEU A 325 12.98 -9.44 10.39
N GLU A 326 13.52 -9.30 9.19
CA GLU A 326 14.96 -9.32 8.97
C GLU A 326 15.45 -8.17 8.12
N ASP A 327 16.64 -7.67 8.41
CA ASP A 327 17.30 -6.71 7.53
C ASP A 327 16.46 -5.45 7.25
N ASN A 328 15.64 -4.98 8.20
CA ASN A 328 14.91 -3.72 8.08
C ASN A 328 15.66 -2.57 8.76
N LEU A 329 15.41 -1.34 8.30
CA LEU A 329 15.91 -0.10 8.91
C LEU A 329 14.74 0.64 9.58
N PHE A 330 14.84 0.87 10.89
CA PHE A 330 13.90 1.64 11.69
C PHE A 330 14.63 2.81 12.33
N GLU A 331 14.47 3.99 11.73
CA GLU A 331 15.30 5.15 12.03
C GLU A 331 14.47 6.37 12.47
N ASN A 332 14.97 7.09 13.49
CA ASN A 332 14.47 8.39 13.93
C ASN A 332 12.97 8.42 14.29
N CYS A 333 12.41 7.31 14.78
CA CYS A 333 11.03 7.24 15.23
C CYS A 333 10.89 7.55 16.73
N ALA A 334 9.67 7.88 17.17
CA ALA A 334 9.43 8.03 18.61
C ALA A 334 9.56 6.69 19.36
N VAL A 335 9.15 5.59 18.73
CA VAL A 335 9.44 4.22 19.17
C VAL A 335 9.94 3.42 17.97
N GLY A 336 11.06 2.71 18.10
CA GLY A 336 11.59 1.84 17.03
C GLY A 336 10.67 0.67 16.74
N ILE A 337 10.42 -0.18 17.74
CA ILE A 337 9.46 -1.28 17.67
C ILE A 337 8.56 -1.32 18.90
N HIS A 338 7.25 -1.35 18.69
CA HIS A 338 6.28 -1.60 19.75
C HIS A 338 5.62 -2.96 19.54
N PHE A 339 5.83 -3.85 20.51
CA PHE A 339 5.47 -5.26 20.44
C PHE A 339 4.53 -5.63 21.59
N THR A 340 3.32 -6.09 21.28
CA THR A 340 2.27 -6.33 22.30
C THR A 340 1.28 -7.43 21.89
N ALA A 341 0.31 -7.69 22.77
CA ALA A 341 -0.87 -8.52 22.55
C ALA A 341 -0.58 -9.97 22.14
N GLY A 342 0.40 -10.60 22.78
CA GLY A 342 0.68 -12.03 22.58
C GLY A 342 1.22 -12.38 21.18
N SER A 343 1.96 -11.47 20.56
CA SER A 343 2.63 -11.68 19.28
C SER A 343 3.75 -12.72 19.42
N GLU A 344 3.45 -14.00 19.22
CA GLU A 344 4.33 -15.13 19.50
C GLU A 344 5.05 -15.69 18.27
N GLY A 345 6.24 -16.26 18.49
CA GLY A 345 7.00 -16.98 17.47
C GLY A 345 7.59 -16.11 16.36
N ASN A 346 7.65 -14.80 16.54
CA ASN A 346 8.29 -13.90 15.58
C ASN A 346 9.81 -13.96 15.71
N GLU A 347 10.49 -13.91 14.57
CA GLU A 347 11.95 -13.78 14.49
C GLU A 347 12.29 -12.34 14.13
N ILE A 348 13.09 -11.68 14.95
CA ILE A 348 13.50 -10.28 14.76
C ILE A 348 15.02 -10.25 14.81
N VAL A 349 15.67 -10.31 13.65
CA VAL A 349 17.13 -10.51 13.54
C VAL A 349 17.69 -9.69 12.39
N GLY A 350 18.88 -9.12 12.53
CA GLY A 350 19.54 -8.38 11.46
C GLY A 350 18.87 -7.06 11.13
N ASN A 351 17.99 -6.53 11.98
CA ASN A 351 17.41 -5.19 11.76
C ASN A 351 18.35 -4.11 12.32
N ALA A 352 18.20 -2.87 11.86
CA ALA A 352 18.89 -1.71 12.39
C ALA A 352 17.90 -0.74 13.04
N PHE A 353 18.08 -0.48 14.33
CA PHE A 353 17.30 0.48 15.11
C PHE A 353 18.18 1.69 15.45
N ILE A 354 17.95 2.81 14.75
CA ILE A 354 18.86 3.96 14.74
C ILE A 354 18.15 5.23 15.20
N GLY A 355 18.69 5.91 16.21
CA GLY A 355 18.23 7.25 16.59
C GLY A 355 16.77 7.33 17.06
N ASN A 356 16.14 6.19 17.35
CA ASN A 356 14.78 6.18 17.90
C ASN A 356 14.81 6.69 19.34
N ARG A 357 13.79 7.45 19.75
CA ARG A 357 13.73 7.99 21.12
C ARG A 357 13.64 6.88 22.16
N ASP A 358 12.84 5.86 21.88
CA ASP A 358 12.77 4.62 22.64
C ASP A 358 12.94 3.45 21.64
N GLN A 359 13.99 2.63 21.76
CA GLN A 359 14.28 1.58 20.76
C GLN A 359 13.18 0.51 20.73
N VAL A 360 12.79 0.01 21.91
CA VAL A 360 11.79 -1.05 22.06
C VAL A 360 10.76 -0.67 23.12
N LYS A 361 9.50 -0.88 22.77
CA LYS A 361 8.40 -0.93 23.74
C LYS A 361 7.78 -2.32 23.68
N TYR A 362 8.14 -3.18 24.63
CA TYR A 362 7.57 -4.52 24.75
C TYR A 362 6.59 -4.60 25.91
N VAL A 363 5.43 -5.20 25.65
CA VAL A 363 4.39 -5.46 26.65
C VAL A 363 4.09 -6.97 26.66
N GLY A 364 4.72 -7.69 27.57
CA GLY A 364 4.55 -9.13 27.75
C GLY A 364 5.27 -9.64 28.99
N SER A 365 4.95 -10.86 29.42
CA SER A 365 5.53 -11.50 30.60
C SER A 365 6.66 -12.51 30.29
N ARG A 366 6.91 -12.79 29.01
CA ARG A 366 7.92 -13.75 28.56
C ARG A 366 9.23 -13.07 28.18
N TYR A 367 10.32 -13.82 28.31
CA TYR A 367 11.61 -13.45 27.76
C TYR A 367 11.71 -13.82 26.28
N LEU A 368 12.17 -12.87 25.48
CA LEU A 368 12.39 -13.03 24.05
C LEU A 368 13.85 -12.72 23.74
N ASP A 369 14.57 -13.68 23.16
CA ASP A 369 15.89 -13.44 22.57
C ASP A 369 15.70 -13.06 21.10
N TRP A 370 16.06 -11.83 20.74
CA TRP A 370 16.06 -11.30 19.37
C TRP A 370 17.41 -11.51 18.70
N SER A 371 17.92 -12.73 18.85
CA SER A 371 19.05 -13.24 18.11
C SER A 371 18.76 -14.69 17.68
N LYS A 372 19.33 -15.09 16.56
CA LYS A 372 19.20 -16.45 16.03
C LYS A 372 20.45 -16.82 15.25
N ASN A 373 20.90 -18.06 15.40
CA ASN A 373 22.08 -18.59 14.69
C ASN A 373 23.33 -17.70 14.82
N GLY A 374 23.54 -17.12 16.01
CA GLY A 374 24.70 -16.26 16.28
C GLY A 374 24.57 -14.82 15.77
N ARG A 375 23.43 -14.41 15.22
CA ARG A 375 23.19 -13.07 14.68
C ARG A 375 22.02 -12.39 15.41
N GLY A 376 22.21 -11.16 15.85
CA GLY A 376 21.18 -10.30 16.44
C GLY A 376 20.87 -9.08 15.58
N ASN A 377 20.49 -7.97 16.20
CA ASN A 377 20.14 -6.69 15.57
C ASN A 377 21.19 -5.62 15.89
N TYR A 378 21.21 -4.55 15.09
CA TYR A 378 22.00 -3.36 15.35
C TYR A 378 21.17 -2.33 16.14
N TRP A 379 21.78 -1.76 17.18
CA TRP A 379 21.15 -0.76 18.04
C TRP A 379 22.11 0.43 18.20
N SER A 380 21.69 1.63 17.78
CA SER A 380 22.58 2.81 17.79
C SER A 380 23.02 3.28 19.18
N ASP A 381 22.32 2.84 20.23
CA ASP A 381 22.56 3.15 21.64
C ASP A 381 23.19 1.97 22.41
N ASN A 382 23.58 0.90 21.73
CA ASN A 382 24.29 -0.22 22.36
C ASN A 382 25.69 0.22 22.83
N PRO A 383 26.01 0.17 24.13
CA PRO A 383 27.31 0.57 24.65
C PRO A 383 28.36 -0.55 24.62
N SER A 384 28.01 -1.75 24.13
CA SER A 384 28.92 -2.90 24.10
C SER A 384 30.16 -2.64 23.23
N PHE A 385 31.25 -3.31 23.57
CA PHE A 385 32.47 -3.38 22.78
C PHE A 385 32.55 -4.71 22.03
N ASP A 386 33.37 -4.75 20.99
CA ASP A 386 33.75 -5.94 20.25
C ASP A 386 35.27 -6.05 20.31
N LEU A 387 35.76 -6.78 21.32
CA LEU A 387 37.19 -6.95 21.59
C LEU A 387 37.82 -8.04 20.74
N ASN A 388 37.01 -9.00 20.27
CA ASN A 388 37.48 -10.13 19.46
C ASN A 388 37.44 -9.83 17.95
N GLY A 389 36.79 -8.75 17.52
CA GLY A 389 36.72 -8.26 16.15
C GLY A 389 35.76 -9.05 15.26
N ASP A 390 34.78 -9.76 15.82
CA ASP A 390 33.86 -10.61 15.06
C ASP A 390 32.60 -9.87 14.53
N GLY A 391 32.46 -8.58 14.85
CA GLY A 391 31.35 -7.73 14.45
C GLY A 391 30.11 -7.85 15.35
N ILE A 392 30.19 -8.61 16.43
CA ILE A 392 29.14 -8.81 17.43
C ILE A 392 29.61 -8.23 18.76
N GLY A 393 28.71 -7.57 19.49
CA GLY A 393 29.03 -7.06 20.83
C GLY A 393 29.28 -8.21 21.82
N ASP A 394 30.38 -8.09 22.59
CA ASP A 394 30.78 -9.06 23.61
C ASP A 394 29.77 -9.17 24.77
N SER A 395 28.88 -8.19 24.91
CA SER A 395 27.83 -8.15 25.93
C SER A 395 26.44 -8.09 25.32
N PRO A 396 25.47 -8.89 25.82
CA PRO A 396 24.08 -8.84 25.39
C PRO A 396 23.45 -7.46 25.60
N TYR A 397 22.67 -7.01 24.62
CA TYR A 397 21.90 -5.78 24.70
C TYR A 397 20.50 -6.05 25.26
N ARG A 398 19.98 -5.15 26.10
CA ARG A 398 18.65 -5.25 26.73
C ARG A 398 17.93 -3.91 26.56
N PRO A 399 17.03 -3.78 25.56
CA PRO A 399 16.36 -2.51 25.29
C PRO A 399 15.19 -2.19 26.22
N ASN A 400 14.73 -3.17 27.01
CA ASN A 400 13.68 -2.95 28.00
C ASN A 400 13.90 -3.82 29.24
N ASP A 401 14.11 -3.17 30.38
CA ASP A 401 14.18 -3.79 31.70
C ASP A 401 13.11 -3.23 32.66
N ILE A 402 13.12 -3.70 33.91
CA ILE A 402 12.17 -3.21 34.94
C ILE A 402 12.35 -1.70 35.22
N VAL A 403 13.57 -1.18 35.05
CA VAL A 403 13.87 0.24 35.22
C VAL A 403 13.24 1.02 34.08
N ASP A 404 13.30 0.52 32.86
CA ASP A 404 12.65 1.14 31.70
C ASP A 404 11.12 1.21 31.87
N THR A 405 10.51 0.17 32.47
CA THR A 405 9.09 0.20 32.83
C THR A 405 8.76 1.30 33.85
N VAL A 406 9.64 1.51 34.83
CA VAL A 406 9.52 2.61 35.81
C VAL A 406 9.74 3.97 35.13
N LEU A 407 10.69 4.08 34.21
CA LEU A 407 10.95 5.31 33.44
C LEU A 407 9.77 5.68 32.53
N TRP A 408 8.99 4.70 32.06
CA TRP A 408 7.76 4.96 31.30
C TRP A 408 6.66 5.56 32.18
N THR A 409 6.53 5.12 33.43
CA THR A 409 5.51 5.64 34.36
C THR A 409 5.95 6.95 35.02
N ALA A 410 7.26 7.16 35.20
CA ALA A 410 7.85 8.37 35.76
C ALA A 410 8.99 8.90 34.88
N PRO A 411 8.69 9.63 33.78
CA PRO A 411 9.72 10.14 32.87
C PRO A 411 10.77 11.05 33.53
N GLN A 412 10.39 11.74 34.61
CA GLN A 412 11.27 12.60 35.42
C GLN A 412 12.45 11.82 36.04
N ALA A 413 12.29 10.50 36.24
CA ALA A 413 13.34 9.65 36.78
C ALA A 413 14.47 9.34 35.78
N LYS A 414 14.38 9.79 34.51
CA LYS A 414 15.46 9.61 33.52
C LYS A 414 16.79 10.21 33.98
N ILE A 415 16.79 11.23 34.85
CA ILE A 415 18.01 11.82 35.44
C ILE A 415 18.79 10.82 36.31
N LEU A 416 18.14 9.76 36.80
CA LEU A 416 18.74 8.76 37.69
C LEU A 416 19.27 7.53 36.93
N THR A 417 19.14 7.49 35.61
CA THR A 417 19.53 6.34 34.77
C THR A 417 21.00 5.95 34.92
N THR A 418 21.87 6.92 35.15
CA THR A 418 23.32 6.69 35.37
C THR A 418 23.69 6.55 36.85
N SER A 419 22.71 6.58 37.76
CA SER A 419 22.98 6.48 39.19
C SER A 419 23.48 5.08 39.59
N PRO A 420 24.35 4.97 40.62
CA PRO A 420 24.82 3.69 41.12
C PRO A 420 23.69 2.72 41.51
N ALA A 421 22.56 3.24 42.01
CA ALA A 421 21.40 2.43 42.37
C ALA A 421 20.78 1.73 41.15
N VAL A 422 20.62 2.45 40.03
CA VAL A 422 20.12 1.87 38.78
C VAL A 422 21.11 0.85 38.21
N GLN A 423 22.42 1.13 38.29
CA GLN A 423 23.45 0.17 37.86
C GLN A 423 23.42 -1.13 38.69
N ILE A 424 23.25 -1.04 40.01
CA ILE A 424 23.12 -2.22 40.89
C ILE A 424 21.86 -3.01 40.53
N ILE A 425 20.74 -2.34 40.26
CA ILE A 425 19.51 -3.02 39.83
C ILE A 425 19.74 -3.75 38.50
N ARG A 426 20.36 -3.09 37.51
CA ARG A 426 20.68 -3.71 36.21
C ARG A 426 21.65 -4.88 36.34
N TRP A 427 22.66 -4.77 37.20
CA TRP A 427 23.57 -5.88 37.50
C TRP A 427 22.82 -7.05 38.14
N ALA A 428 21.97 -6.80 39.14
CA ALA A 428 21.18 -7.84 39.80
C ALA A 428 20.21 -8.51 38.81
N GLN A 429 19.61 -7.74 37.91
CA GLN A 429 18.76 -8.25 36.82
C GLN A 429 19.53 -9.16 35.85
N ALA A 430 20.79 -8.84 35.56
CA ALA A 430 21.64 -9.68 34.72
C ALA A 430 22.02 -11.01 35.41
N GLN A 431 22.20 -11.02 36.74
CA GLN A 431 22.54 -12.22 37.51
C GLN A 431 21.34 -13.13 37.81
N PHE A 432 20.13 -12.56 37.95
CA PHE A 432 18.92 -13.30 38.30
C PHE A 432 17.75 -13.08 37.32
N PRO A 433 17.85 -13.52 36.05
CA PRO A 433 16.81 -13.27 35.04
C PRO A 433 15.46 -13.93 35.40
N SER A 434 15.45 -15.04 36.11
CA SER A 434 14.23 -15.78 36.48
C SER A 434 13.30 -15.04 37.44
N LEU A 435 13.74 -13.93 38.05
CA LEU A 435 12.98 -13.18 39.06
C LEU A 435 12.27 -11.93 38.50
N LEU A 436 12.35 -11.65 37.20
CA LEU A 436 11.77 -10.43 36.60
C LEU A 436 10.53 -10.74 35.74
N PRO A 437 9.58 -9.78 35.61
CA PRO A 437 8.63 -9.81 34.51
C PRO A 437 9.41 -9.79 33.19
N GLY A 438 9.04 -10.64 32.23
CA GLY A 438 9.81 -10.88 31.01
C GLY A 438 10.17 -9.61 30.21
N GLY A 439 11.11 -9.77 29.27
CA GLY A 439 11.64 -8.66 28.48
C GLY A 439 12.34 -9.12 27.20
N VAL A 440 12.85 -8.17 26.44
CA VAL A 440 13.64 -8.46 25.24
C VAL A 440 15.13 -8.44 25.61
N ILE A 441 15.85 -9.43 25.10
CA ILE A 441 17.30 -9.46 25.09
C ILE A 441 17.75 -9.69 23.65
N ASP A 442 18.87 -9.08 23.27
CA ASP A 442 19.60 -9.46 22.08
C ASP A 442 20.96 -10.00 22.54
N SER A 443 21.14 -11.32 22.46
CA SER A 443 22.37 -11.95 22.95
C SER A 443 23.55 -11.85 21.98
N LYS A 444 23.31 -11.37 20.76
CA LYS A 444 24.31 -11.22 19.69
C LYS A 444 24.14 -9.88 18.95
N PRO A 445 24.18 -8.74 19.66
CA PRO A 445 23.92 -7.45 19.05
C PRO A 445 25.01 -7.12 18.03
N LEU A 446 24.63 -6.64 16.86
CA LEU A 446 25.57 -6.26 15.80
C LEU A 446 26.28 -4.96 16.16
N MET A 447 27.55 -4.84 15.80
CA MET A 447 28.35 -3.62 15.99
C MET A 447 28.20 -2.60 14.87
N ALA A 448 27.69 -3.01 13.72
CA ALA A 448 27.42 -2.16 12.57
C ALA A 448 26.04 -2.49 11.97
N PRO A 449 25.36 -1.50 11.36
CA PRO A 449 24.10 -1.77 10.66
C PRO A 449 24.35 -2.68 9.44
N PRO A 450 23.40 -3.57 9.09
CA PRO A 450 23.56 -4.50 7.97
C PRO A 450 23.55 -3.83 6.60
N PHE A 451 23.03 -2.60 6.52
CA PHE A 451 23.12 -1.74 5.35
C PHE A 451 23.99 -0.54 5.72
N GLY A 452 25.11 -0.36 5.00
CA GLY A 452 26.01 0.76 5.23
C GLY A 452 25.28 2.10 5.09
N LYS A 453 25.77 3.13 5.82
CA LYS A 453 25.26 4.51 5.76
C LYS A 453 25.18 5.08 4.33
N ASP A 454 25.86 4.46 3.36
CA ASP A 454 25.95 4.92 1.97
C ASP A 454 24.72 4.59 1.08
N ALA A 455 23.71 3.90 1.60
CA ALA A 455 22.45 3.68 0.87
C ALA A 455 21.43 4.84 1.01
N THR A 456 21.91 6.03 1.41
CA THR A 456 21.11 7.25 1.66
C THR A 456 21.51 8.44 0.77
N LYS A 457 22.19 8.20 -0.36
CA LYS A 457 22.37 9.20 -1.41
C LYS A 457 21.39 9.03 -2.55
#